data_AF-A0A2E6WQD1-F1
#
_entry.id   AF-A0A2E6WQD1-F1
#
_cell.length_a   1.000
_cell.length_b   1.000
_cell.length_c   1.000
_cell.angle_alpha   90.00
_cell.angle_beta   90.00
_cell.angle_gamma   90.00
#
_symmetry.space_group_name_H-M   'P 1'
#
loop_
_entity.id
_entity.type
_entity.pdbx_description
1 polymer ?
#
loop_
_entity_poly.entity_id
_entity_poly.type
_entity_poly.pdbx_seq_one_letter_code
_entity_poly.pdbx_strand_id
1 'polypeptide(L)'
;MSKIKDSLVNKQTIRILINQKCKMRDGTELATDVYLPLNDGKYPTILNRTPYDKANYELNVAHLIKYAQQGYAVVTQDVRGRYGSSGELYAFINEYNDGTDCIEWITEQPWYNGKIGGVGGSYVALTQWQAAQQVGNKFSALLTQVGYSNTYHNWVYTGGAFQLAFNLSWGLAISARTHQRVFMYSPPGINQADLFYHLPLIDIPKKAGRISKHWNDWISHPSYDNYWKNLKPIDENYSSIDTPVLNIGGWYDVFLQGNLNNFMGVQKYGKTKKTRESQKLIVGPWIHNYGNYGSETVTIKTDFGINSLLDLKSEEKKWYDYWLKGIDNGIMDEPKVKIFVMGINKWREAETWPLPNTKYTPYYIHSKGNANSLFGDGLLNTEKPGKEKTDKYIYDPEHPVITTGGSTCCSEDTVATSLGPKDQRQNEARPDVLVYSTEILEENIEVTGPIKATIYAASDVKDTDFTVKLVDVYPDGYAMNVAQGIQRARYRESWENPSLIEPNKIYKYDIDLWSTSNCFQKGHKIRIEISSSNFPQFDRNPNTGNIFGMDSEMNIANQTIYHDEKFPSFILLPIID
;
A
#
# COMPACT_ATOMS: atom_id res chain seq x y z
N MET A 1 6.84 -23.20 32.44
CA MET A 1 5.89 -22.38 33.24
C MET A 1 6.48 -21.79 34.52
N SER A 2 7.47 -22.38 35.19
CA SER A 2 8.05 -21.76 36.41
C SER A 2 9.04 -20.62 36.15
N LYS A 3 9.81 -20.65 35.05
CA LYS A 3 10.72 -19.55 34.66
C LYS A 3 10.04 -18.28 34.09
N ILE A 4 8.72 -18.32 33.87
CA ILE A 4 7.90 -17.16 33.47
C ILE A 4 7.28 -16.47 34.70
N LYS A 5 7.15 -17.19 35.83
CA LYS A 5 6.61 -16.60 37.06
C LYS A 5 7.60 -15.64 37.71
N ASP A 6 8.89 -15.96 37.72
CA ASP A 6 9.87 -15.13 38.44
C ASP A 6 10.23 -13.81 37.74
N SER A 7 9.95 -13.65 36.43
CA SER A 7 10.09 -12.35 35.76
C SER A 7 8.85 -11.44 35.87
N LEU A 8 7.73 -11.96 36.38
CA LEU A 8 6.46 -11.23 36.54
C LEU A 8 6.17 -10.83 37.99
N VAL A 9 6.98 -11.26 38.96
CA VAL A 9 6.74 -11.06 40.40
C VAL A 9 7.33 -9.76 40.95
N ASN A 10 7.97 -8.93 40.11
CA ASN A 10 8.35 -7.57 40.52
C ASN A 10 8.03 -6.54 39.42
N LYS A 11 7.05 -5.67 39.70
CA LYS A 11 6.49 -4.55 38.90
C LYS A 11 5.28 -4.84 37.99
N GLN A 12 4.11 -5.08 38.58
CA GLN A 12 2.86 -4.72 37.86
C GLN A 12 2.80 -3.18 37.76
N THR A 13 3.11 -2.63 36.57
CA THR A 13 3.16 -1.18 36.32
C THR A 13 1.87 -0.60 35.74
N ILE A 14 0.87 -1.44 35.46
CA ILE A 14 -0.38 -1.08 34.80
C ILE A 14 -1.56 -1.89 35.36
N ARG A 15 -2.79 -1.41 35.15
CA ARG A 15 -4.04 -2.11 35.42
C ARG A 15 -4.82 -2.31 34.12
N ILE A 16 -5.55 -3.42 34.00
CA ILE A 16 -6.22 -3.80 32.74
C ILE A 16 -7.71 -4.06 33.02
N LEU A 17 -8.59 -3.42 32.25
CA LEU A 17 -10.02 -3.68 32.20
C LEU A 17 -10.31 -4.50 30.94
N ILE A 18 -10.60 -5.79 31.11
CA ILE A 18 -10.77 -6.72 29.99
C ILE A 18 -12.23 -6.72 29.54
N ASN A 19 -12.44 -6.80 28.23
CA ASN A 19 -13.70 -7.06 27.54
C ASN A 19 -14.86 -6.15 27.97
N GLN A 20 -14.55 -4.87 28.14
CA GLN A 20 -15.52 -3.81 28.34
C GLN A 20 -16.45 -3.74 27.12
N LYS A 21 -17.73 -3.49 27.37
CA LYS A 21 -18.75 -3.38 26.33
C LYS A 21 -18.88 -1.93 25.90
N CYS A 22 -18.27 -1.61 24.76
CA CYS A 22 -18.45 -0.32 24.10
C CYS A 22 -19.71 -0.43 23.22
N LYS A 23 -20.80 0.22 23.63
CA LYS A 23 -22.09 0.14 22.96
C LYS A 23 -22.16 1.20 21.85
N MET A 24 -22.39 0.75 20.62
CA MET A 24 -22.56 1.59 19.43
C MET A 24 -23.97 2.18 19.39
N ARG A 25 -24.20 3.16 18.50
CA ARG A 25 -25.49 3.85 18.34
C ARG A 25 -26.66 2.94 17.96
N ASP A 26 -26.37 1.82 17.30
CA ASP A 26 -27.35 0.80 16.92
C ASP A 26 -27.58 -0.27 18.02
N GLY A 27 -26.92 -0.10 19.17
CA GLY A 27 -26.98 -1.03 20.30
C GLY A 27 -26.01 -2.21 20.22
N THR A 28 -25.25 -2.34 19.14
CA THR A 28 -24.21 -3.39 19.03
C THR A 28 -23.10 -3.14 20.04
N GLU A 29 -22.64 -4.19 20.72
CA GLU A 29 -21.55 -4.10 21.67
C GLU A 29 -20.24 -4.60 21.07
N LEU A 30 -19.22 -3.73 21.06
CA LEU A 30 -17.87 -4.06 20.61
C LEU A 30 -16.98 -4.35 21.82
N ALA A 31 -16.27 -5.48 21.78
CA ALA A 31 -15.36 -5.93 22.82
C ALA A 31 -14.11 -5.06 22.87
N THR A 32 -13.86 -4.48 24.04
CA THR A 32 -12.83 -3.46 24.22
C THR A 32 -11.98 -3.77 25.46
N ASP A 33 -10.66 -3.83 25.32
CA ASP A 33 -9.74 -3.89 26.47
C ASP A 33 -9.16 -2.50 26.72
N VAL A 34 -9.02 -2.14 28.01
CA VAL A 34 -8.46 -0.87 28.44
C VAL A 34 -7.24 -1.11 29.33
N TYR A 35 -6.07 -0.66 28.90
CA TYR A 35 -4.83 -0.68 29.68
C TYR A 35 -4.61 0.71 30.26
N LEU A 36 -4.42 0.78 31.57
CA LEU A 36 -4.31 2.03 32.30
C LEU A 36 -3.02 2.02 33.13
N PRO A 37 -2.40 3.18 33.37
CA PRO A 37 -1.34 3.30 34.36
C PRO A 37 -1.81 2.78 35.73
N LEU A 38 -0.87 2.31 36.56
CA LEU A 38 -1.18 1.65 37.83
C LEU A 38 -2.01 2.53 38.79
N ASN A 39 -1.66 3.81 38.87
CA ASN A 39 -2.29 4.75 39.80
C ASN A 39 -3.64 5.22 39.25
N ASP A 40 -4.55 5.63 40.14
CA ASP A 40 -5.76 6.33 39.73
C ASP A 40 -5.42 7.73 39.19
N GLY A 41 -6.20 8.17 38.19
CA GLY A 41 -5.96 9.44 37.53
C GLY A 41 -6.68 9.54 36.20
N LYS A 42 -6.56 10.72 35.60
CA LYS A 42 -6.98 10.99 34.23
C LYS A 42 -5.76 10.98 33.32
N TYR A 43 -5.85 10.29 32.19
CA TYR A 43 -4.76 10.03 31.27
C TYR A 43 -5.14 10.41 29.84
N PRO A 44 -4.18 10.84 29.03
CA PRO A 44 -4.36 10.90 27.58
C PRO A 44 -4.57 9.49 27.04
N THR A 45 -5.51 9.35 26.11
CA THR A 45 -5.93 8.07 25.56
C THR A 45 -5.29 7.80 24.22
N ILE A 46 -4.84 6.56 23.98
CA ILE A 46 -4.47 6.07 22.65
C ILE A 46 -5.47 4.97 22.25
N LEU A 47 -6.10 5.12 21.09
CA LEU A 47 -7.08 4.20 20.54
C LEU A 47 -6.48 3.35 19.41
N ASN A 48 -6.71 2.05 19.48
CA ASN A 48 -6.42 1.06 18.45
C ASN A 48 -7.71 0.27 18.15
N ARG A 49 -8.16 0.23 16.89
CA ARG A 49 -9.32 -0.58 16.48
C ARG A 49 -8.89 -1.57 15.41
N THR A 50 -9.05 -2.87 15.67
CA THR A 50 -8.37 -3.92 14.91
C THR A 50 -9.30 -5.07 14.51
N PRO A 51 -9.16 -5.63 13.29
CA PRO A 51 -9.81 -6.88 12.90
C PRO A 51 -8.95 -8.11 13.22
N TYR A 52 -7.82 -7.96 13.92
CA TYR A 52 -6.77 -8.98 14.06
C TYR A 52 -6.59 -9.52 15.49
N ASP A 53 -7.67 -9.58 16.27
CA ASP A 53 -7.69 -9.97 17.69
C ASP A 53 -6.98 -8.94 18.58
N LYS A 54 -7.77 -8.14 19.30
CA LYS A 54 -7.23 -7.18 20.27
C LYS A 54 -6.33 -7.82 21.34
N ALA A 55 -6.48 -9.12 21.61
CA ALA A 55 -5.67 -9.88 22.56
C ALA A 55 -4.42 -10.52 21.93
N ASN A 56 -4.18 -10.36 20.62
CA ASN A 56 -2.96 -10.85 19.98
C ASN A 56 -1.73 -10.16 20.57
N TYR A 57 -0.85 -10.93 21.20
CA TYR A 57 0.27 -10.37 21.97
C TYR A 57 1.30 -9.66 21.08
N GLU A 58 1.72 -10.31 20.00
CA GLU A 58 2.78 -9.82 19.13
C GLU A 58 2.30 -8.64 18.27
N LEU A 59 1.09 -8.73 17.72
CA LEU A 59 0.54 -7.68 16.85
C LEU A 59 0.02 -6.46 17.62
N ASN A 60 -0.51 -6.65 18.83
CA ASN A 60 -1.18 -5.58 19.58
C ASN A 60 -0.59 -5.39 20.98
N VAL A 61 -0.78 -6.36 21.88
CA VAL A 61 -0.63 -6.15 23.34
C VAL A 61 0.78 -5.68 23.73
N ALA A 62 1.84 -6.23 23.13
CA ALA A 62 3.23 -5.89 23.46
C ALA A 62 3.55 -4.41 23.24
N HIS A 63 2.95 -3.78 22.23
CA HIS A 63 3.11 -2.36 21.97
C HIS A 63 2.20 -1.53 22.89
N LEU A 64 0.94 -1.92 23.03
CA LEU A 64 -0.05 -1.19 23.83
C LEU A 64 0.33 -1.10 25.32
N ILE A 65 0.93 -2.15 25.89
CA ILE A 65 1.43 -2.12 27.28
C ILE A 65 2.49 -1.02 27.48
N LYS A 66 3.36 -0.78 26.49
CA LYS A 66 4.42 0.24 26.60
C LYS A 66 3.84 1.64 26.68
N TYR A 67 2.78 1.94 25.93
CA TYR A 67 2.05 3.20 26.06
C TYR A 67 1.46 3.36 27.46
N ALA A 68 0.82 2.32 28.00
CA ALA A 68 0.29 2.36 29.36
C ALA A 68 1.38 2.59 30.43
N GLN A 69 2.53 1.96 30.27
CA GLN A 69 3.71 2.19 31.13
C GLN A 69 4.27 3.61 31.02
N GLN A 70 4.03 4.31 29.91
CA GLN A 70 4.45 5.69 29.67
C GLN A 70 3.39 6.73 30.10
N GLY A 71 2.34 6.31 30.80
CA GLY A 71 1.33 7.22 31.37
C GLY A 71 0.16 7.53 30.43
N TYR A 72 -0.08 6.70 29.42
CA TYR A 72 -1.27 6.79 28.56
C TYR A 72 -2.35 5.79 29.02
N ALA A 73 -3.62 6.15 28.90
CA ALA A 73 -4.66 5.13 28.81
C ALA A 73 -4.64 4.56 27.39
N VAL A 74 -4.85 3.25 27.23
CA VAL A 74 -4.82 2.60 25.92
C VAL A 74 -6.07 1.77 25.76
N VAL A 75 -6.81 2.04 24.70
CA VAL A 75 -8.05 1.36 24.35
C VAL A 75 -7.80 0.55 23.10
N THR A 76 -8.04 -0.76 23.16
CA THR A 76 -8.00 -1.65 22.00
C THR A 76 -9.33 -2.34 21.81
N GLN A 77 -9.85 -2.31 20.60
CA GLN A 77 -11.19 -2.78 20.29
C GLN A 77 -11.17 -3.72 19.09
N ASP A 78 -11.84 -4.87 19.23
CA ASP A 78 -12.15 -5.72 18.09
C ASP A 78 -13.22 -5.01 17.25
N VAL A 79 -12.98 -4.84 15.94
CA VAL A 79 -14.01 -4.25 15.06
C VAL A 79 -15.25 -5.15 14.98
N ARG A 80 -16.35 -4.59 14.49
CA ARG A 80 -17.65 -5.28 14.41
C ARG A 80 -17.56 -6.65 13.75
N GLY A 81 -18.21 -7.63 14.38
CA GLY A 81 -18.26 -9.02 13.93
C GLY A 81 -16.96 -9.82 14.04
N ARG A 82 -15.91 -9.25 14.64
CA ARG A 82 -14.62 -9.93 14.86
C ARG A 82 -14.45 -10.30 16.33
N TYR A 83 -13.92 -11.50 16.56
CA TYR A 83 -13.56 -12.02 17.89
C TYR A 83 -14.64 -11.78 18.94
N GLY A 84 -14.34 -10.97 19.97
CA GLY A 84 -15.24 -10.70 21.08
C GLY A 84 -16.40 -9.76 20.75
N SER A 85 -16.34 -9.06 19.61
CA SER A 85 -17.35 -8.10 19.20
C SER A 85 -18.58 -8.76 18.57
N SER A 86 -19.74 -8.19 18.88
CA SER A 86 -21.02 -8.56 18.30
C SER A 86 -21.16 -8.04 16.85
N GLY A 87 -22.24 -8.44 16.17
CA GLY A 87 -22.52 -8.05 14.78
C GLY A 87 -21.88 -8.98 13.75
N GLU A 88 -21.95 -8.55 12.48
CA GLU A 88 -21.31 -9.22 11.35
C GLU A 88 -20.19 -8.35 10.78
N LEU A 89 -19.09 -8.98 10.38
CA LEU A 89 -18.04 -8.26 9.65
C LEU A 89 -18.48 -8.07 8.21
N TYR A 90 -18.38 -6.83 7.76
CA TYR A 90 -18.28 -6.48 6.36
C TYR A 90 -17.13 -5.47 6.24
N ALA A 91 -16.13 -5.76 5.41
CA ALA A 91 -14.93 -4.92 5.29
C ALA A 91 -15.29 -3.45 5.00
N PHE A 92 -14.69 -2.52 5.76
CA PHE A 92 -14.76 -1.06 5.57
C PHE A 92 -16.07 -0.35 5.94
N ILE A 93 -17.22 -1.03 5.94
CA ILE A 93 -18.53 -0.36 6.05
C ILE A 93 -18.74 0.35 7.40
N ASN A 94 -18.31 -0.27 8.49
CA ASN A 94 -18.71 0.18 9.83
C ASN A 94 -17.70 1.11 10.50
N GLU A 95 -16.49 1.27 9.97
CA GLU A 95 -15.40 1.90 10.74
C GLU A 95 -15.61 3.39 10.95
N TYR A 96 -16.29 4.07 10.02
CA TYR A 96 -16.70 5.48 10.13
C TYR A 96 -17.60 5.73 11.34
N ASN A 97 -18.68 4.95 11.48
CA ASN A 97 -19.66 5.12 12.57
C ASN A 97 -19.16 4.51 13.89
N ASP A 98 -18.68 3.26 13.86
CA ASP A 98 -18.25 2.57 15.07
C ASP A 98 -16.99 3.21 15.67
N GLY A 99 -16.11 3.75 14.84
CA GLY A 99 -14.95 4.52 15.30
C GLY A 99 -15.36 5.79 16.03
N THR A 100 -16.36 6.51 15.50
CA THR A 100 -16.95 7.69 16.15
C THR A 100 -17.59 7.34 17.49
N ASP A 101 -18.43 6.31 17.53
CA ASP A 101 -19.13 5.91 18.75
C ASP A 101 -18.13 5.43 19.83
N CYS A 102 -17.06 4.74 19.43
CA CYS A 102 -15.99 4.35 20.33
C CYS A 102 -15.28 5.57 20.95
N ILE A 103 -15.05 6.62 20.16
CA ILE A 103 -14.44 7.87 20.64
C ILE A 103 -15.37 8.56 21.64
N GLU A 104 -16.68 8.67 21.36
CA GLU A 104 -17.64 9.22 22.32
C GLU A 104 -17.64 8.41 23.63
N TRP A 105 -17.67 7.08 23.54
CA TRP A 105 -17.60 6.19 24.71
C TRP A 105 -16.35 6.44 25.55
N ILE A 106 -15.18 6.68 24.92
CA ILE A 106 -13.94 7.04 25.62
C ILE A 106 -14.11 8.34 26.40
N THR A 107 -14.80 9.34 25.83
CA THR A 107 -14.95 10.65 26.48
C THR A 107 -15.76 10.61 27.77
N GLU A 108 -16.59 9.59 27.94
CA GLU A 108 -17.40 9.37 29.14
C GLU A 108 -16.66 8.62 30.25
N GLN A 109 -15.46 8.12 29.98
CA GLN A 109 -14.72 7.29 30.94
C GLN A 109 -14.08 8.13 32.06
N PRO A 110 -14.06 7.63 33.31
CA PRO A 110 -13.54 8.39 34.46
C PRO A 110 -12.05 8.69 34.37
N TRP A 111 -11.31 7.89 33.59
CA TRP A 111 -9.87 8.00 33.38
C TRP A 111 -9.52 8.91 32.19
N TYR A 112 -10.47 9.47 31.44
CA TYR A 112 -10.19 10.33 30.30
C TYR A 112 -9.76 11.74 30.71
N ASN A 113 -8.67 12.27 30.14
CA ASN A 113 -8.17 13.61 30.44
C ASN A 113 -8.55 14.71 29.43
N GLY A 114 -9.32 14.41 28.38
CA GLY A 114 -9.62 15.38 27.32
C GLY A 114 -8.76 15.25 26.05
N LYS A 115 -7.83 14.28 25.97
CA LYS A 115 -6.98 14.03 24.80
C LYS A 115 -7.06 12.59 24.31
N ILE A 116 -7.34 12.40 23.03
CA ILE A 116 -7.38 11.08 22.36
C ILE A 116 -6.43 11.12 21.17
N GLY A 117 -5.55 10.13 21.05
CA GLY A 117 -4.82 9.83 19.84
C GLY A 117 -5.21 8.48 19.24
N GLY A 118 -4.89 8.28 17.96
CA GLY A 118 -5.03 6.99 17.27
C GLY A 118 -3.67 6.36 16.97
N VAL A 119 -3.59 5.02 16.96
CA VAL A 119 -2.36 4.27 16.61
C VAL A 119 -2.66 3.02 15.80
N GLY A 120 -1.78 2.72 14.83
CA GLY A 120 -1.71 1.43 14.15
C GLY A 120 -1.56 1.57 12.63
N GLY A 121 -1.30 0.42 11.99
CA GLY A 121 -1.07 0.36 10.55
C GLY A 121 -2.09 -0.45 9.76
N SER A 122 -2.00 -0.37 8.43
CA SER A 122 -2.84 -1.16 7.53
C SER A 122 -4.33 -0.90 7.76
N TYR A 123 -5.16 -1.93 7.98
CA TYR A 123 -6.57 -1.75 8.35
C TYR A 123 -6.76 -0.92 9.63
N VAL A 124 -5.80 -0.92 10.57
CA VAL A 124 -5.90 -0.09 11.77
C VAL A 124 -5.65 1.39 11.45
N ALA A 125 -4.88 1.71 10.40
CA ALA A 125 -4.82 3.07 9.88
C ALA A 125 -6.16 3.49 9.26
N LEU A 126 -6.88 2.56 8.62
CA LEU A 126 -8.21 2.79 8.08
C LEU A 126 -9.22 3.22 9.13
N THR A 127 -9.26 2.50 10.26
CA THR A 127 -10.18 2.83 11.34
C THR A 127 -9.93 4.21 11.93
N GLN A 128 -8.66 4.64 12.00
CA GLN A 128 -8.28 5.98 12.41
C GLN A 128 -8.79 7.04 11.44
N TRP A 129 -8.50 6.89 10.14
CA TRP A 129 -8.87 7.86 9.12
C TRP A 129 -10.38 7.99 8.96
N GLN A 130 -11.12 6.89 8.94
CA GLN A 130 -12.58 6.95 8.83
C GLN A 130 -13.23 7.66 10.02
N ALA A 131 -12.77 7.39 11.25
CA ALA A 131 -13.28 8.07 12.42
C ALA A 131 -12.91 9.58 12.41
N ALA A 132 -11.69 9.94 11.99
CA ALA A 132 -11.22 11.32 11.96
C ALA A 132 -12.03 12.24 11.04
N GLN A 133 -12.57 11.71 9.94
CA GLN A 133 -13.48 12.44 9.04
C GLN A 133 -14.75 12.93 9.77
N GLN A 134 -15.23 12.18 10.77
CA GLN A 134 -16.45 12.51 11.50
C GLN A 134 -16.17 13.32 12.77
N VAL A 135 -15.15 12.93 13.54
CA VAL A 135 -14.95 13.50 14.89
C VAL A 135 -14.14 14.79 14.92
N GLY A 136 -13.45 15.14 13.82
CA GLY A 136 -12.60 16.32 13.72
C GLY A 136 -11.57 16.41 14.86
N ASN A 137 -11.56 17.53 15.58
CA ASN A 137 -10.57 17.81 16.63
C ASN A 137 -10.76 17.04 17.94
N LYS A 138 -11.75 16.14 18.06
CA LYS A 138 -11.82 15.19 19.19
C LYS A 138 -10.63 14.24 19.19
N PHE A 139 -10.08 13.91 18.02
CA PHE A 139 -8.73 13.39 17.95
C PHE A 139 -7.72 14.53 18.04
N SER A 140 -6.82 14.41 19.00
CA SER A 140 -5.71 15.34 19.22
C SER A 140 -4.48 15.01 18.37
N ALA A 141 -4.28 13.75 17.99
CA ALA A 141 -3.24 13.33 17.05
C ALA A 141 -3.48 11.91 16.51
N LEU A 142 -3.11 11.64 15.27
CA LEU A 142 -3.06 10.28 14.71
C LEU A 142 -1.63 9.88 14.41
N LEU A 143 -1.40 8.57 14.43
CA LEU A 143 -0.19 7.95 13.93
C LEU A 143 -0.60 6.78 13.05
N THR A 144 -0.40 6.95 11.75
CA THR A 144 -0.84 5.98 10.74
C THR A 144 0.36 5.37 10.05
N GLN A 145 0.42 4.04 10.03
CA GLN A 145 1.51 3.29 9.43
C GLN A 145 1.00 2.51 8.23
N VAL A 146 1.71 2.48 7.10
CA VAL A 146 1.38 1.70 5.89
C VAL A 146 -0.12 1.76 5.57
N GLY A 147 -0.64 3.00 5.52
CA GLY A 147 -2.06 3.30 5.42
C GLY A 147 -2.48 3.67 3.99
N TYR A 148 -3.74 3.47 3.67
CA TYR A 148 -4.34 3.76 2.36
C TYR A 148 -5.12 5.10 2.36
N SER A 149 -5.51 5.61 1.18
CA SER A 149 -6.41 6.77 1.03
C SER A 149 -7.78 6.42 0.49
N ASN A 150 -7.86 5.47 -0.44
CA ASN A 150 -9.08 5.09 -1.15
C ASN A 150 -9.14 3.57 -1.32
N THR A 151 -10.27 2.96 -0.90
CA THR A 151 -10.45 1.50 -0.90
C THR A 151 -10.55 0.93 -2.32
N TYR A 152 -10.87 1.73 -3.33
CA TYR A 152 -10.79 1.33 -4.73
C TYR A 152 -9.35 1.46 -5.24
N HIS A 153 -8.82 2.69 -5.35
CA HIS A 153 -7.59 2.99 -6.10
C HIS A 153 -6.29 2.42 -5.52
N ASN A 154 -6.23 2.20 -4.20
CA ASN A 154 -5.00 1.82 -3.50
C ASN A 154 -5.17 0.57 -2.65
N TRP A 155 -6.30 -0.14 -2.77
CA TRP A 155 -6.53 -1.36 -1.98
C TRP A 155 -7.06 -2.48 -2.84
N VAL A 156 -8.30 -2.36 -3.33
CA VAL A 156 -8.93 -3.46 -4.07
C VAL A 156 -8.47 -3.47 -5.53
N TYR A 157 -8.33 -2.29 -6.13
CA TYR A 157 -7.89 -2.11 -7.51
C TYR A 157 -6.64 -1.21 -7.57
N THR A 158 -5.88 -1.32 -8.66
CA THR A 158 -4.82 -0.38 -9.03
C THR A 158 -4.75 -0.35 -10.54
N GLY A 159 -4.81 0.84 -11.15
CA GLY A 159 -4.87 0.97 -12.60
C GLY A 159 -6.08 0.26 -13.25
N GLY A 160 -7.14 -0.01 -12.49
CA GLY A 160 -8.30 -0.79 -12.94
C GLY A 160 -8.10 -2.32 -12.93
N ALA A 161 -6.93 -2.82 -12.53
CA ALA A 161 -6.66 -4.23 -12.29
C ALA A 161 -6.90 -4.58 -10.81
N PHE A 162 -7.45 -5.77 -10.53
CA PHE A 162 -7.77 -6.23 -9.18
C PHE A 162 -6.50 -6.74 -8.49
N GLN A 163 -6.23 -6.29 -7.26
CA GLN A 163 -5.06 -6.71 -6.47
C GLN A 163 -5.23 -8.15 -5.95
N LEU A 164 -5.17 -9.15 -6.84
CA LEU A 164 -5.53 -10.54 -6.58
C LEU A 164 -4.75 -11.16 -5.41
N ALA A 165 -3.41 -11.05 -5.39
CA ALA A 165 -2.58 -11.63 -4.34
C ALA A 165 -3.01 -11.15 -2.95
N PHE A 166 -3.22 -9.84 -2.82
CA PHE A 166 -3.57 -9.22 -1.57
C PHE A 166 -5.02 -9.52 -1.17
N ASN A 167 -5.98 -9.30 -2.07
CA ASN A 167 -7.40 -9.49 -1.76
C ASN A 167 -7.73 -10.96 -1.48
N LEU A 168 -7.10 -11.92 -2.18
CA LEU A 168 -7.35 -13.35 -1.93
C LEU A 168 -6.82 -13.74 -0.56
N SER A 169 -5.62 -13.28 -0.22
CA SER A 169 -4.98 -13.62 1.05
C SER A 169 -5.64 -12.91 2.23
N TRP A 170 -5.62 -11.58 2.25
CA TRP A 170 -6.16 -10.78 3.35
C TRP A 170 -7.70 -10.81 3.39
N GLY A 171 -8.34 -10.58 2.23
CA GLY A 171 -9.80 -10.46 2.16
C GLY A 171 -10.52 -11.74 2.60
N LEU A 172 -10.01 -12.92 2.23
CA LEU A 172 -10.56 -14.18 2.74
C LEU A 172 -10.10 -14.49 4.16
N ALA A 173 -8.90 -14.08 4.57
CA ALA A 173 -8.42 -14.28 5.94
C ALA A 173 -9.29 -13.57 6.99
N ILE A 174 -9.91 -12.45 6.64
CA ILE A 174 -10.79 -11.72 7.55
C ILE A 174 -12.26 -12.14 7.47
N SER A 175 -12.70 -12.94 6.50
CA SER A 175 -14.13 -13.09 6.17
C SER A 175 -15.01 -13.82 7.21
N ALA A 176 -14.45 -14.26 8.34
CA ALA A 176 -15.16 -14.93 9.42
C ALA A 176 -15.04 -14.16 10.74
N ARG A 177 -15.49 -14.75 11.86
CA ARG A 177 -15.34 -14.14 13.20
C ARG A 177 -13.88 -14.08 13.65
N THR A 178 -13.09 -15.11 13.35
CA THR A 178 -11.66 -15.18 13.67
C THR A 178 -10.82 -15.21 12.39
N HIS A 179 -9.53 -14.94 12.50
CA HIS A 179 -8.61 -15.00 11.36
C HIS A 179 -8.58 -16.40 10.73
N GLN A 180 -8.72 -16.46 9.40
CA GLN A 180 -8.75 -17.68 8.62
C GLN A 180 -7.38 -17.88 7.95
N ARG A 181 -6.74 -19.03 8.16
CA ARG A 181 -5.50 -19.40 7.46
C ARG A 181 -5.84 -20.05 6.13
N VAL A 182 -6.12 -19.23 5.11
CA VAL A 182 -6.65 -19.64 3.80
C VAL A 182 -5.82 -20.76 3.17
N PHE A 183 -4.51 -20.57 3.05
CA PHE A 183 -3.61 -21.53 2.40
C PHE A 183 -3.27 -22.75 3.27
N MET A 184 -3.40 -22.65 4.59
CA MET A 184 -3.11 -23.76 5.51
C MET A 184 -4.31 -24.70 5.68
N TYR A 185 -5.53 -24.19 5.45
CA TYR A 185 -6.79 -24.93 5.62
C TYR A 185 -7.69 -24.81 4.39
N SER A 186 -7.09 -24.99 3.21
CA SER A 186 -7.82 -25.19 1.95
C SER A 186 -8.41 -26.61 1.90
N PRO A 187 -9.48 -26.85 1.12
CA PRO A 187 -10.02 -28.20 0.91
C PRO A 187 -8.93 -29.18 0.42
N PRO A 188 -9.02 -30.48 0.75
CA PRO A 188 -8.04 -31.47 0.30
C PRO A 188 -7.84 -31.43 -1.23
N GLY A 189 -6.58 -31.42 -1.68
CA GLY A 189 -6.24 -31.36 -3.10
C GLY A 189 -6.25 -29.96 -3.72
N ILE A 190 -6.55 -28.90 -2.96
CA ILE A 190 -6.42 -27.51 -3.39
C ILE A 190 -5.12 -26.93 -2.83
N ASN A 191 -4.18 -26.61 -3.71
CA ASN A 191 -3.00 -25.83 -3.38
C ASN A 191 -3.23 -24.34 -3.67
N GLN A 192 -2.22 -23.53 -3.38
CA GLN A 192 -2.31 -22.08 -3.56
C GLN A 192 -2.37 -21.63 -5.02
N ALA A 193 -1.65 -22.30 -5.92
CA ALA A 193 -1.73 -22.02 -7.34
C ALA A 193 -3.13 -22.32 -7.88
N ASP A 194 -3.79 -23.38 -7.40
CA ASP A 194 -5.17 -23.72 -7.79
C ASP A 194 -6.16 -22.59 -7.46
N LEU A 195 -5.92 -21.81 -6.40
CA LEU A 195 -6.74 -20.66 -6.04
C LEU A 195 -6.41 -19.42 -6.87
N PHE A 196 -5.13 -19.10 -7.05
CA PHE A 196 -4.73 -17.93 -7.84
C PHE A 196 -5.07 -18.06 -9.32
N TYR A 197 -4.94 -19.25 -9.90
CA TYR A 197 -5.27 -19.51 -11.29
C TYR A 197 -6.76 -19.78 -11.54
N HIS A 198 -7.59 -19.83 -10.49
CA HIS A 198 -9.01 -20.14 -10.66
C HIS A 198 -9.76 -19.02 -11.38
N LEU A 199 -10.56 -19.42 -12.37
CA LEU A 199 -11.58 -18.60 -13.01
C LEU A 199 -12.93 -19.36 -13.00
N PRO A 200 -14.06 -18.64 -12.96
CA PRO A 200 -14.17 -17.18 -12.84
C PRO A 200 -13.77 -16.67 -11.43
N LEU A 201 -13.27 -15.43 -11.34
CA LEU A 201 -12.76 -14.87 -10.07
C LEU A 201 -13.83 -14.84 -8.95
N ILE A 202 -15.10 -14.70 -9.32
CA ILE A 202 -16.23 -14.72 -8.38
C ILE A 202 -16.33 -16.03 -7.59
N ASP A 203 -15.84 -17.16 -8.13
CA ASP A 203 -15.94 -18.48 -7.52
C ASP A 203 -14.78 -18.82 -6.57
N ILE A 204 -13.74 -17.97 -6.50
CA ILE A 204 -12.55 -18.21 -5.65
C ILE A 204 -12.91 -18.47 -4.18
N PRO A 205 -13.77 -17.69 -3.50
CA PRO A 205 -14.13 -17.98 -2.11
C PRO A 205 -14.74 -19.36 -1.95
N LYS A 206 -15.65 -19.75 -2.87
CA LYS A 206 -16.29 -21.07 -2.87
C LYS A 206 -15.27 -22.19 -3.09
N LYS A 207 -14.34 -22.00 -4.03
CA LYS A 207 -13.22 -22.94 -4.28
C LYS A 207 -12.31 -23.10 -3.07
N ALA A 208 -12.08 -22.02 -2.31
CA ALA A 208 -11.36 -22.04 -1.04
C ALA A 208 -12.17 -22.62 0.14
N GLY A 209 -13.43 -23.05 -0.08
CA GLY A 209 -14.32 -23.54 0.98
C GLY A 209 -14.70 -22.44 1.98
N ARG A 210 -14.91 -21.21 1.48
CA ARG A 210 -15.24 -20.02 2.27
C ARG A 210 -16.43 -19.29 1.66
N ILE A 211 -17.01 -18.40 2.47
CA ILE A 211 -18.00 -17.41 2.03
C ILE A 211 -17.40 -16.04 2.35
N SER A 212 -17.48 -15.11 1.40
CA SER A 212 -16.99 -13.75 1.57
C SER A 212 -17.93 -12.78 0.84
N LYS A 213 -18.76 -12.06 1.60
CA LYS A 213 -19.73 -11.10 1.04
C LYS A 213 -19.00 -9.95 0.33
N HIS A 214 -17.99 -9.37 0.98
CA HIS A 214 -17.19 -8.29 0.40
C HIS A 214 -16.43 -8.71 -0.84
N TRP A 215 -15.97 -9.97 -0.96
CA TRP A 215 -15.35 -10.44 -2.21
C TRP A 215 -16.32 -10.33 -3.39
N ASN A 216 -17.55 -10.81 -3.21
CA ASN A 216 -18.56 -10.78 -4.27
C ASN A 216 -18.88 -9.36 -4.71
N ASP A 217 -18.99 -8.44 -3.75
CA ASP A 217 -19.24 -7.03 -4.05
C ASP A 217 -18.02 -6.38 -4.72
N TRP A 218 -16.80 -6.68 -4.28
CA TRP A 218 -15.59 -6.19 -4.96
C TRP A 218 -15.55 -6.62 -6.43
N ILE A 219 -15.85 -7.90 -6.72
CA ILE A 219 -15.89 -8.39 -8.11
C ILE A 219 -17.05 -7.78 -8.91
N SER A 220 -18.20 -7.54 -8.28
CA SER A 220 -19.39 -6.96 -8.92
C SER A 220 -19.28 -5.45 -9.16
N HIS A 221 -18.35 -4.78 -8.48
CA HIS A 221 -18.09 -3.34 -8.58
C HIS A 221 -16.67 -3.04 -9.11
N PRO A 222 -16.32 -3.44 -10.35
CA PRO A 222 -14.97 -3.27 -10.88
C PRO A 222 -14.65 -1.82 -11.29
N SER A 223 -15.66 -0.97 -11.45
CA SER A 223 -15.52 0.47 -11.70
C SER A 223 -15.63 1.27 -10.41
N TYR A 224 -15.11 2.50 -10.40
CA TYR A 224 -15.24 3.43 -9.26
C TYR A 224 -16.64 4.04 -9.15
N ASP A 225 -17.62 3.21 -8.85
CA ASP A 225 -19.03 3.58 -8.76
C ASP A 225 -19.48 4.01 -7.35
N ASN A 226 -20.79 4.12 -7.14
CA ASN A 226 -21.38 4.53 -5.87
C ASN A 226 -21.09 3.58 -4.71
N TYR A 227 -20.80 2.29 -4.96
CA TYR A 227 -20.40 1.36 -3.90
C TYR A 227 -19.15 1.88 -3.20
N TRP A 228 -18.11 2.22 -3.97
CA TRP A 228 -16.84 2.72 -3.44
C TRP A 228 -16.97 4.11 -2.82
N LYS A 229 -17.68 5.03 -3.48
CA LYS A 229 -17.90 6.40 -2.98
C LYS A 229 -18.65 6.41 -1.64
N ASN A 230 -19.53 5.45 -1.40
CA ASN A 230 -20.25 5.30 -0.14
C ASN A 230 -19.36 4.84 1.03
N LEU A 231 -18.18 4.28 0.77
CA LEU A 231 -17.20 3.87 1.79
C LEU A 231 -16.37 5.04 2.35
N LYS A 232 -16.74 6.28 2.05
CA LYS A 232 -16.11 7.51 2.58
C LYS A 232 -14.60 7.54 2.32
N PRO A 233 -14.20 7.49 1.04
CA PRO A 233 -12.80 7.59 0.66
C PRO A 233 -12.20 8.89 1.23
N ILE A 234 -10.98 8.78 1.77
CA ILE A 234 -10.35 9.87 2.51
C ILE A 234 -9.92 10.97 1.54
N ASP A 235 -9.52 10.57 0.33
CA ASP A 235 -9.05 11.47 -0.72
C ASP A 235 -10.11 12.38 -1.34
N GLU A 236 -11.38 12.10 -1.08
CA GLU A 236 -12.49 12.99 -1.43
C GLU A 236 -12.93 13.90 -0.28
N ASN A 237 -12.39 13.68 0.94
CA ASN A 237 -12.92 14.28 2.18
C ASN A 237 -11.84 14.92 3.06
N TYR A 238 -10.66 15.26 2.53
CA TYR A 238 -9.57 15.87 3.30
C TYR A 238 -9.96 17.14 4.08
N SER A 239 -10.93 17.92 3.58
CA SER A 239 -11.42 19.13 4.23
C SER A 239 -12.19 18.89 5.54
N SER A 240 -12.61 17.65 5.79
CA SER A 240 -13.21 17.25 7.06
C SER A 240 -12.17 17.01 8.16
N ILE A 241 -10.92 16.74 7.79
CA ILE A 241 -9.84 16.37 8.72
C ILE A 241 -9.34 17.61 9.48
N ASP A 242 -9.37 17.53 10.81
CA ASP A 242 -8.93 18.58 11.74
C ASP A 242 -7.90 18.06 12.75
N THR A 243 -7.10 17.06 12.35
CA THR A 243 -6.22 16.31 13.24
C THR A 243 -4.77 16.32 12.74
N PRO A 244 -3.77 16.58 13.60
CA PRO A 244 -2.37 16.32 13.31
C PRO A 244 -2.12 14.84 12.99
N VAL A 245 -1.35 14.53 11.95
CA VAL A 245 -1.02 13.13 11.60
C VAL A 245 0.47 12.95 11.37
N LEU A 246 1.04 11.95 12.04
CA LEU A 246 2.32 11.35 11.67
C LEU A 246 2.05 10.16 10.74
N ASN A 247 2.47 10.28 9.49
CA ASN A 247 2.32 9.26 8.46
C ASN A 247 3.63 8.49 8.31
N ILE A 248 3.57 7.17 8.40
CA ILE A 248 4.72 6.29 8.24
C ILE A 248 4.43 5.32 7.10
N GLY A 249 5.31 5.23 6.10
CA GLY A 249 5.16 4.38 4.93
C GLY A 249 6.45 3.66 4.55
N GLY A 250 6.38 2.78 3.56
CA GLY A 250 7.54 2.06 3.03
C GLY A 250 7.57 2.08 1.49
N TRP A 251 8.75 2.18 0.89
CA TRP A 251 8.88 2.23 -0.58
C TRP A 251 8.33 0.99 -1.30
N TYR A 252 8.35 -0.16 -0.63
CA TYR A 252 7.81 -1.43 -1.13
C TYR A 252 6.51 -1.82 -0.41
N ASP A 253 5.82 -0.86 0.21
CA ASP A 253 4.52 -1.09 0.83
C ASP A 253 3.39 -1.02 -0.21
N VAL A 254 2.43 -1.94 -0.09
CA VAL A 254 1.24 -2.01 -0.97
C VAL A 254 0.36 -0.77 -0.88
N PHE A 255 0.46 0.01 0.20
CA PHE A 255 -0.35 1.22 0.42
C PHE A 255 0.45 2.53 0.30
N LEU A 256 1.71 2.47 -0.14
CA LEU A 256 2.60 3.65 -0.23
C LEU A 256 1.90 4.88 -0.80
N GLN A 257 1.25 4.75 -1.96
CA GLN A 257 0.65 5.90 -2.63
C GLN A 257 -0.52 6.49 -1.84
N GLY A 258 -1.32 5.66 -1.18
CA GLY A 258 -2.39 6.14 -0.30
C GLY A 258 -1.84 6.89 0.91
N ASN A 259 -0.74 6.43 1.49
CA ASN A 259 -0.07 7.09 2.60
C ASN A 259 0.45 8.49 2.20
N LEU A 260 1.13 8.58 1.05
CA LEU A 260 1.61 9.84 0.48
C LEU A 260 0.45 10.79 0.14
N ASN A 261 -0.62 10.26 -0.46
CA ASN A 261 -1.81 11.02 -0.81
C ASN A 261 -2.46 11.66 0.41
N ASN A 262 -2.59 10.92 1.52
CA ASN A 262 -3.17 11.46 2.75
C ASN A 262 -2.31 12.60 3.33
N PHE A 263 -0.99 12.45 3.36
CA PHE A 263 -0.09 13.53 3.79
C PHE A 263 -0.27 14.79 2.93
N MET A 264 -0.13 14.65 1.60
CA MET A 264 -0.26 15.80 0.68
C MET A 264 -1.66 16.42 0.72
N GLY A 265 -2.69 15.57 0.76
CA GLY A 265 -4.08 15.96 0.76
C GLY A 265 -4.48 16.75 2.00
N VAL A 266 -4.12 16.27 3.19
CA VAL A 266 -4.39 17.00 4.44
C VAL A 266 -3.53 18.24 4.55
N GLN A 267 -2.27 18.24 4.12
CA GLN A 267 -1.46 19.47 4.07
C GLN A 267 -2.12 20.55 3.19
N LYS A 268 -2.75 20.16 2.08
CA LYS A 268 -3.34 21.11 1.14
C LYS A 268 -4.75 21.55 1.54
N TYR A 269 -5.58 20.61 1.98
CA TYR A 269 -7.02 20.81 2.12
C TYR A 269 -7.56 20.62 3.53
N GLY A 270 -6.73 20.21 4.50
CA GLY A 270 -7.14 20.02 5.89
C GLY A 270 -7.90 21.23 6.46
N LYS A 271 -8.87 20.95 7.34
CA LYS A 271 -9.91 21.89 7.79
C LYS A 271 -9.36 23.23 8.28
N THR A 272 -8.29 23.18 9.09
CA THR A 272 -7.69 24.38 9.68
C THR A 272 -6.24 24.57 9.23
N LYS A 273 -5.74 25.81 9.30
CA LYS A 273 -4.32 26.11 9.03
C LYS A 273 -3.40 25.29 9.93
N LYS A 274 -3.77 25.19 11.22
CA LYS A 274 -3.05 24.37 12.19
C LYS A 274 -2.94 22.91 11.73
N THR A 275 -4.04 22.30 11.30
CA THR A 275 -4.02 20.93 10.77
C THR A 275 -3.10 20.80 9.57
N ARG A 276 -3.23 21.70 8.59
CA ARG A 276 -2.40 21.70 7.38
C ARG A 276 -0.89 21.80 7.68
N GLU A 277 -0.53 22.53 8.73
CA GLU A 277 0.87 22.71 9.16
C GLU A 277 1.36 21.60 10.10
N SER A 278 0.46 20.77 10.62
CA SER A 278 0.75 19.73 11.62
C SER A 278 0.79 18.31 11.05
N GLN A 279 1.25 18.16 9.81
CA GLN A 279 1.39 16.87 9.14
C GLN A 279 2.86 16.51 9.00
N LYS A 280 3.21 15.27 9.36
CA LYS A 280 4.54 14.70 9.18
C LYS A 280 4.51 13.40 8.39
N LEU A 281 5.61 13.11 7.70
CA LEU A 281 5.79 11.95 6.85
C LEU A 281 7.16 11.31 7.07
N ILE A 282 7.18 10.00 7.30
CA ILE A 282 8.37 9.16 7.35
C ILE A 282 8.23 8.04 6.33
N VAL A 283 9.16 7.88 5.40
CA VAL A 283 9.16 6.76 4.44
C VAL A 283 10.51 6.07 4.41
N GLY A 284 10.55 4.81 4.84
CA GLY A 284 11.76 3.99 4.81
C GLY A 284 11.80 3.00 3.64
N PRO A 285 12.89 2.24 3.48
CA PRO A 285 13.05 1.23 2.42
C PRO A 285 12.31 -0.07 2.76
N TRP A 286 11.09 0.06 3.25
CA TRP A 286 10.36 -0.99 3.94
C TRP A 286 9.25 -1.60 3.09
N ILE A 287 8.82 -2.79 3.49
CA ILE A 287 7.64 -3.51 3.00
C ILE A 287 6.44 -3.30 3.95
N HIS A 288 5.29 -3.92 3.66
CA HIS A 288 4.09 -3.76 4.48
C HIS A 288 4.26 -4.13 5.96
N ASN A 289 4.84 -5.31 6.23
CA ASN A 289 5.19 -5.74 7.59
C ASN A 289 6.67 -5.44 7.84
N TYR A 290 6.99 -4.18 8.10
CA TYR A 290 8.38 -3.76 8.27
C TYR A 290 8.90 -4.19 9.64
N GLY A 291 9.61 -5.33 9.61
CA GLY A 291 10.18 -6.05 10.75
C GLY A 291 10.76 -5.11 11.81
N ASN A 292 10.35 -5.37 13.05
CA ASN A 292 10.88 -4.76 14.25
C ASN A 292 10.83 -3.21 14.31
N TYR A 293 9.92 -2.57 13.55
CA TYR A 293 9.66 -1.12 13.57
C TYR A 293 10.88 -0.28 13.15
N GLY A 294 11.43 -0.55 11.96
CA GLY A 294 12.53 0.24 11.38
C GLY A 294 13.91 -0.08 11.96
N SER A 295 14.02 -1.16 12.74
CA SER A 295 15.28 -1.56 13.39
C SER A 295 16.02 -2.69 12.65
N GLU A 296 15.72 -2.91 11.37
CA GLU A 296 16.37 -3.90 10.52
C GLU A 296 17.02 -3.21 9.32
N THR A 297 18.22 -3.66 8.95
CA THR A 297 18.94 -3.15 7.78
C THR A 297 18.52 -3.88 6.50
N VAL A 298 18.06 -5.13 6.65
CA VAL A 298 17.68 -6.00 5.55
C VAL A 298 16.18 -5.93 5.31
N THR A 299 15.78 -5.63 4.08
CA THR A 299 14.41 -5.82 3.63
C THR A 299 14.39 -6.99 2.65
N ILE A 300 13.75 -8.08 3.07
CA ILE A 300 13.70 -9.38 2.38
C ILE A 300 15.08 -10.02 2.20
N LYS A 301 15.85 -9.57 1.21
CA LYS A 301 17.21 -10.06 0.94
C LYS A 301 18.20 -8.93 0.64
N THR A 302 17.72 -7.69 0.55
CA THR A 302 18.54 -6.52 0.24
C THR A 302 18.90 -5.81 1.53
N ASP A 303 20.20 -5.67 1.79
CA ASP A 303 20.72 -4.91 2.92
C ASP A 303 20.86 -3.44 2.53
N PHE A 304 20.05 -2.57 3.14
CA PHE A 304 20.13 -1.12 3.00
C PHE A 304 21.14 -0.49 3.97
N GLY A 305 21.86 -1.30 4.75
CA GLY A 305 22.95 -0.90 5.63
C GLY A 305 22.49 -0.24 6.93
N ILE A 306 23.43 -0.04 7.86
CA ILE A 306 23.14 0.50 9.20
C ILE A 306 22.44 1.87 9.18
N ASN A 307 22.63 2.64 8.10
CA ASN A 307 22.02 3.96 7.94
C ASN A 307 20.50 3.88 7.67
N SER A 308 19.95 2.72 7.32
CA SER A 308 18.49 2.55 7.16
C SER A 308 17.76 2.43 8.48
N LEU A 309 18.47 2.19 9.59
CA LEU A 309 17.88 2.09 10.91
C LEU A 309 17.25 3.43 11.32
N LEU A 310 16.04 3.37 11.85
CA LEU A 310 15.35 4.51 12.45
C LEU A 310 14.60 4.03 13.69
N ASP A 311 14.81 4.69 14.84
CA ASP A 311 14.09 4.38 16.07
C ASP A 311 12.68 4.97 16.03
N LEU A 312 11.80 4.30 15.29
CA LEU A 312 10.42 4.74 15.13
C LEU A 312 9.71 4.86 16.47
N LYS A 313 9.99 3.98 17.45
CA LYS A 313 9.36 4.02 18.79
C LYS A 313 9.61 5.35 19.50
N SER A 314 10.81 5.91 19.33
CA SER A 314 11.14 7.24 19.85
C SER A 314 10.39 8.34 19.11
N GLU A 315 10.22 8.24 17.79
CA GLU A 315 9.42 9.19 17.00
C GLU A 315 7.93 9.16 17.39
N GLU A 316 7.34 7.97 17.57
CA GLU A 316 5.96 7.82 18.04
C GLU A 316 5.77 8.44 19.42
N LYS A 317 6.71 8.19 20.34
CA LYS A 317 6.67 8.75 21.69
C LYS A 317 6.77 10.27 21.67
N LYS A 318 7.69 10.86 20.91
CA LYS A 318 7.82 12.32 20.77
C LYS A 318 6.49 12.91 20.26
N TRP A 319 5.88 12.28 19.26
CA TRP A 319 4.62 12.73 18.68
C TRP A 319 3.48 12.79 19.70
N TYR A 320 3.28 11.70 20.46
CA TYR A 320 2.22 11.69 21.47
C TYR A 320 2.53 12.56 22.69
N ASP A 321 3.78 12.61 23.14
CA ASP A 321 4.16 13.47 24.27
C ASP A 321 3.87 14.95 23.93
N TYR A 322 4.12 15.37 22.69
CA TYR A 322 3.76 16.71 22.23
C TYR A 322 2.24 16.91 22.18
N TRP A 323 1.51 16.11 21.41
CA TRP A 323 0.09 16.38 21.13
C TRP A 323 -0.87 16.00 22.25
N LEU A 324 -0.54 14.99 23.05
CA LEU A 324 -1.43 14.46 24.09
C LEU A 324 -1.01 14.87 25.50
N LYS A 325 0.27 15.19 25.74
CA LYS A 325 0.76 15.66 27.05
C LYS A 325 1.19 17.13 27.06
N GLY A 326 1.29 17.78 25.91
CA GLY A 326 1.72 19.18 25.81
C GLY A 326 3.20 19.38 26.14
N ILE A 327 4.02 18.34 25.99
CA ILE A 327 5.46 18.40 26.22
C ILE A 327 6.12 18.94 24.96
N ASP A 328 6.65 20.15 25.03
CA ASP A 328 7.48 20.69 23.96
C ASP A 328 8.82 19.95 23.91
N ASN A 329 9.01 19.16 22.86
CA ASN A 329 10.18 18.31 22.64
C ASN A 329 10.82 18.56 21.27
N GLY A 330 10.45 19.66 20.60
CA GLY A 330 10.99 20.04 19.29
C GLY A 330 10.47 19.26 18.09
N ILE A 331 9.56 18.26 18.25
CA ILE A 331 9.09 17.47 17.11
C ILE A 331 8.44 18.35 16.03
N MET A 332 7.82 19.47 16.40
CA MET A 332 7.21 20.38 15.43
C MET A 332 8.21 21.35 14.77
N ASP A 333 9.44 21.43 15.28
CA ASP A 333 10.52 22.24 14.69
C ASP A 333 11.37 21.44 13.69
N GLU A 334 11.36 20.11 13.80
CA GLU A 334 11.99 19.20 12.83
C GLU A 334 11.27 19.27 11.47
N PRO A 335 11.96 19.00 10.34
CA PRO A 335 11.33 18.98 9.02
C PRO A 335 10.13 18.04 8.92
N LYS A 336 9.20 18.37 8.02
CA LYS A 336 7.91 17.65 7.88
C LYS A 336 8.04 16.29 7.21
N VAL A 337 9.06 16.12 6.36
CA VAL A 337 9.27 14.92 5.55
C VAL A 337 10.62 14.34 5.89
N LYS A 338 10.66 13.03 6.15
CA LYS A 338 11.87 12.25 6.35
C LYS A 338 11.80 10.99 5.50
N ILE A 339 12.63 10.91 4.48
CA ILE A 339 12.60 9.80 3.52
C ILE A 339 13.95 9.12 3.42
N PHE A 340 13.96 7.82 3.21
CA PHE A 340 15.19 7.08 2.93
C PHE A 340 15.44 7.07 1.43
N VAL A 341 16.59 7.60 0.98
CA VAL A 341 17.01 7.55 -0.42
C VAL A 341 17.78 6.24 -0.63
N MET A 342 17.16 5.29 -1.33
CA MET A 342 17.76 4.02 -1.72
C MET A 342 18.92 4.26 -2.70
N GLY A 343 19.77 3.26 -2.90
CA GLY A 343 20.98 3.38 -3.71
C GLY A 343 22.12 4.02 -2.92
N ILE A 344 21.99 5.29 -2.52
CA ILE A 344 22.97 5.94 -1.62
C ILE A 344 22.78 5.61 -0.14
N ASN A 345 21.63 5.02 0.20
CA ASN A 345 21.26 4.50 1.52
C ASN A 345 21.39 5.53 2.64
N LYS A 346 20.69 6.67 2.50
CA LYS A 346 20.69 7.77 3.47
C LYS A 346 19.30 8.33 3.72
N TRP A 347 19.02 8.70 4.96
CA TRP A 347 17.86 9.52 5.29
C TRP A 347 18.06 10.96 4.81
N ARG A 348 17.00 11.52 4.22
CA ARG A 348 16.89 12.90 3.76
C ARG A 348 15.69 13.54 4.42
N GLU A 349 15.87 14.78 4.87
CA GLU A 349 14.83 15.58 5.48
C GLU A 349 14.41 16.72 4.53
N ALA A 350 13.13 17.06 4.52
CA ALA A 350 12.56 18.10 3.66
C ALA A 350 11.28 18.70 4.27
N GLU A 351 10.87 19.87 3.77
CA GLU A 351 9.62 20.51 4.20
C GLU A 351 8.38 20.02 3.43
N THR A 352 8.57 19.53 2.22
CA THR A 352 7.48 19.18 1.30
C THR A 352 7.72 17.84 0.63
N TRP A 353 6.61 17.19 0.27
CA TRP A 353 6.58 16.07 -0.65
C TRP A 353 5.57 16.41 -1.77
N PRO A 354 5.93 16.28 -3.06
CA PRO A 354 7.26 15.95 -3.60
C PRO A 354 8.35 16.96 -3.19
N LEU A 355 9.62 16.58 -3.38
CA LEU A 355 10.75 17.45 -3.03
C LEU A 355 10.75 18.74 -3.87
N PRO A 356 11.17 19.89 -3.30
CA PRO A 356 11.34 21.11 -4.08
C PRO A 356 12.39 20.91 -5.18
N ASN A 357 12.28 21.69 -6.27
CA ASN A 357 13.19 21.63 -7.42
C ASN A 357 13.22 20.27 -8.16
N THR A 358 12.19 19.43 -7.99
CA THR A 358 12.03 18.20 -8.78
C THR A 358 11.93 18.52 -10.27
N LYS A 359 12.82 17.95 -11.08
CA LYS A 359 12.81 18.06 -12.54
C LYS A 359 12.21 16.80 -13.16
N TYR A 360 10.95 16.90 -13.56
CA TYR A 360 10.28 15.83 -14.31
C TYR A 360 10.87 15.69 -15.71
N THR A 361 11.71 14.68 -15.90
CA THR A 361 12.49 14.46 -17.12
C THR A 361 11.97 13.24 -17.86
N PRO A 362 11.50 13.38 -19.12
CA PRO A 362 11.07 12.24 -19.91
C PRO A 362 12.28 11.44 -20.38
N TYR A 363 12.24 10.13 -20.15
CA TYR A 363 13.13 9.14 -20.73
C TYR A 363 12.32 8.33 -21.74
N TYR A 364 12.58 8.58 -23.02
CA TYR A 364 11.93 7.95 -24.16
C TYR A 364 12.52 6.56 -24.40
N ILE A 365 11.66 5.65 -24.87
CA ILE A 365 12.07 4.32 -25.30
C ILE A 365 12.46 4.33 -26.78
N HIS A 366 13.47 3.54 -27.12
CA HIS A 366 13.97 3.38 -28.49
C HIS A 366 14.28 1.93 -28.77
N SER A 367 14.14 1.52 -30.03
CA SER A 367 14.42 0.14 -30.47
C SER A 367 14.47 0.05 -32.00
N LYS A 368 15.13 -0.99 -32.55
CA LYS A 368 15.00 -1.34 -33.97
C LYS A 368 13.93 -2.41 -34.21
N GLY A 369 13.00 -2.54 -33.27
CA GLY A 369 11.89 -3.49 -33.24
C GLY A 369 12.23 -4.84 -32.59
N ASN A 370 13.29 -4.90 -31.77
CA ASN A 370 13.71 -6.12 -31.09
C ASN A 370 14.02 -5.86 -29.59
N ALA A 371 13.23 -5.03 -28.91
CA ALA A 371 13.40 -4.80 -27.46
C ALA A 371 13.02 -6.03 -26.61
N ASN A 372 12.56 -7.12 -27.24
CA ASN A 372 12.15 -8.33 -26.56
C ASN A 372 13.33 -9.06 -25.90
N SER A 373 13.10 -9.21 -24.60
CA SER A 373 13.96 -9.71 -23.55
C SER A 373 15.22 -8.88 -23.28
N LEU A 374 15.89 -9.23 -22.18
CA LEU A 374 17.19 -8.70 -21.73
C LEU A 374 18.27 -8.73 -22.81
N PHE A 375 18.09 -9.56 -23.85
CA PHE A 375 19.01 -9.70 -24.99
C PHE A 375 18.64 -8.82 -26.18
N GLY A 376 17.58 -8.02 -26.06
CA GLY A 376 17.07 -7.11 -27.08
C GLY A 376 17.89 -5.83 -27.23
N ASP A 377 17.43 -4.96 -28.12
CA ASP A 377 18.10 -3.69 -28.48
C ASP A 377 17.43 -2.44 -27.91
N GLY A 378 16.59 -2.61 -26.89
CA GLY A 378 15.86 -1.51 -26.25
C GLY A 378 16.77 -0.54 -25.52
N LEU A 379 16.71 0.73 -25.93
CA LEU A 379 17.46 1.84 -25.34
C LEU A 379 16.48 2.81 -24.64
N LEU A 380 16.90 3.35 -23.51
CA LEU A 380 16.21 4.39 -22.77
C LEU A 380 17.07 5.65 -22.75
N ASN A 381 16.58 6.78 -23.25
CA ASN A 381 17.36 8.03 -23.28
C ASN A 381 16.44 9.27 -23.16
N THR A 382 17.00 10.47 -23.06
CA THR A 382 16.22 11.73 -22.96
C THR A 382 15.90 12.40 -24.30
N GLU A 383 16.46 11.88 -25.39
CA GLU A 383 16.20 12.38 -26.74
C GLU A 383 14.89 11.80 -27.28
N LYS A 384 14.13 12.59 -28.04
CA LYS A 384 12.89 12.07 -28.62
C LYS A 384 13.20 11.07 -29.74
N PRO A 385 12.39 10.01 -29.92
CA PRO A 385 12.57 9.09 -31.02
C PRO A 385 12.31 9.75 -32.37
N GLY A 386 13.04 9.27 -33.37
CA GLY A 386 12.81 9.60 -34.77
C GLY A 386 11.80 8.65 -35.40
N LYS A 387 12.08 8.21 -36.63
CA LYS A 387 11.32 7.13 -37.27
C LYS A 387 11.91 5.79 -36.86
N GLU A 388 11.21 5.09 -35.98
CA GLU A 388 11.66 3.82 -35.41
C GLU A 388 10.63 2.71 -35.67
N LYS A 389 11.07 1.46 -35.58
CA LYS A 389 10.17 0.31 -35.71
C LYS A 389 9.56 0.00 -34.36
N THR A 390 8.28 -0.31 -34.34
CA THR A 390 7.55 -0.75 -33.14
C THR A 390 8.08 -2.07 -32.59
N ASP A 391 8.04 -2.24 -31.28
CA ASP A 391 8.23 -3.53 -30.62
C ASP A 391 6.91 -4.29 -30.49
N LYS A 392 6.97 -5.62 -30.50
CA LYS A 392 5.78 -6.49 -30.46
C LYS A 392 5.99 -7.65 -29.51
N TYR A 393 4.94 -8.09 -28.86
CA TYR A 393 4.96 -9.31 -28.06
C TYR A 393 3.60 -9.98 -27.98
N ILE A 394 3.59 -11.23 -27.54
CA ILE A 394 2.38 -12.02 -27.33
C ILE A 394 2.13 -12.09 -25.83
N TYR A 395 0.94 -11.65 -25.41
CA TYR A 395 0.46 -11.87 -24.05
C TYR A 395 -0.51 -13.05 -24.04
N ASP A 396 -0.11 -14.11 -23.34
CA ASP A 396 -0.94 -15.28 -23.07
C ASP A 396 -1.35 -15.29 -21.58
N PRO A 397 -2.64 -15.12 -21.24
CA PRO A 397 -3.12 -15.17 -19.86
C PRO A 397 -2.88 -16.52 -19.16
N GLU A 398 -2.65 -17.61 -19.88
CA GLU A 398 -2.27 -18.90 -19.28
C GLU A 398 -0.81 -18.89 -18.78
N HIS A 399 0.04 -18.06 -19.38
CA HIS A 399 1.46 -17.95 -19.09
C HIS A 399 1.86 -16.51 -18.72
N PRO A 400 1.25 -15.88 -17.70
CA PRO A 400 1.51 -14.48 -17.38
C PRO A 400 2.95 -14.28 -16.86
N VAL A 401 3.46 -13.06 -16.99
CA VAL A 401 4.66 -12.61 -16.29
C VAL A 401 4.42 -12.67 -14.78
N ILE A 402 5.33 -13.33 -14.06
CA ILE A 402 5.15 -13.63 -12.65
C ILE A 402 5.65 -12.47 -11.79
N THR A 403 4.85 -12.06 -10.80
CA THR A 403 5.23 -11.06 -9.80
C THR A 403 6.52 -11.46 -9.11
N THR A 404 7.54 -10.62 -9.28
CA THR A 404 8.86 -10.77 -8.67
C THR A 404 9.21 -9.46 -7.97
N GLY A 405 9.00 -9.41 -6.66
CA GLY A 405 9.18 -8.21 -5.85
C GLY A 405 8.03 -7.21 -5.97
N GLY A 406 8.35 -5.96 -5.62
CA GLY A 406 7.48 -4.80 -5.73
C GLY A 406 6.62 -4.57 -4.50
N SER A 407 5.64 -3.68 -4.66
CA SER A 407 4.74 -3.23 -3.60
C SER A 407 3.59 -4.21 -3.39
N THR A 408 3.89 -5.36 -2.77
CA THR A 408 2.92 -6.39 -2.41
C THR A 408 2.90 -6.63 -0.90
N CYS A 409 1.79 -7.18 -0.40
CA CYS A 409 1.60 -7.53 1.01
C CYS A 409 1.74 -9.05 1.20
N CYS A 410 2.04 -9.60 2.38
CA CYS A 410 2.52 -8.93 3.60
C CYS A 410 3.80 -9.58 4.13
N SER A 411 3.95 -10.89 3.92
CA SER A 411 5.18 -11.67 4.05
C SER A 411 5.10 -12.83 3.05
N GLU A 412 6.25 -13.36 2.61
CA GLU A 412 6.31 -14.53 1.71
C GLU A 412 5.62 -15.77 2.33
N ASP A 413 5.55 -15.84 3.67
CA ASP A 413 4.88 -16.92 4.42
C ASP A 413 3.34 -16.77 4.49
N THR A 414 2.82 -15.54 4.32
CA THR A 414 1.38 -15.23 4.47
C THR A 414 0.70 -15.07 3.12
N VAL A 415 1.44 -14.56 2.13
CA VAL A 415 1.02 -14.39 0.75
C VAL A 415 2.14 -15.01 -0.08
N ALA A 416 1.88 -16.10 -0.81
CA ALA A 416 2.92 -16.65 -1.70
C ALA A 416 2.98 -15.86 -3.00
N THR A 417 3.27 -14.58 -2.83
CA THR A 417 3.71 -13.69 -3.89
C THR A 417 5.02 -13.08 -3.46
N SER A 418 5.87 -12.81 -4.44
CA SER A 418 7.14 -12.14 -4.21
C SER A 418 6.91 -10.67 -3.85
N LEU A 419 7.77 -10.10 -2.99
CA LEU A 419 7.62 -8.73 -2.48
C LEU A 419 8.98 -8.06 -2.23
N GLY A 420 9.00 -6.73 -2.16
CA GLY A 420 10.20 -5.96 -1.88
C GLY A 420 11.18 -5.85 -3.06
N PRO A 421 12.45 -5.50 -2.80
CA PRO A 421 13.50 -5.50 -3.82
C PRO A 421 13.89 -6.94 -4.20
N LYS A 422 13.80 -7.26 -5.49
CA LYS A 422 14.10 -8.57 -6.08
C LYS A 422 14.75 -8.42 -7.44
N ASP A 423 15.52 -9.45 -7.79
CA ASP A 423 16.15 -9.59 -9.09
C ASP A 423 15.12 -9.85 -10.20
N GLN A 424 15.11 -9.04 -11.24
CA GLN A 424 14.15 -9.16 -12.34
C GLN A 424 14.63 -10.03 -13.50
N ARG A 425 15.90 -10.42 -13.55
CA ARG A 425 16.52 -11.10 -14.70
C ARG A 425 15.74 -12.31 -15.23
N GLN A 426 15.06 -13.07 -14.35
CA GLN A 426 14.24 -14.20 -14.76
C GLN A 426 13.04 -13.78 -15.62
N ASN A 427 12.36 -12.69 -15.26
CA ASN A 427 11.26 -12.14 -16.05
C ASN A 427 11.78 -11.44 -17.31
N GLU A 428 12.88 -10.70 -17.18
CA GLU A 428 13.50 -9.99 -18.31
C GLU A 428 13.97 -10.95 -19.41
N ALA A 429 14.22 -12.23 -19.12
CA ALA A 429 14.56 -13.23 -20.13
C ALA A 429 13.36 -13.68 -21.00
N ARG A 430 12.13 -13.27 -20.65
CA ARG A 430 10.92 -13.69 -21.36
C ARG A 430 10.68 -12.90 -22.64
N PRO A 431 10.10 -13.52 -23.69
CA PRO A 431 9.79 -12.83 -24.94
C PRO A 431 8.61 -11.84 -24.82
N ASP A 432 7.80 -11.93 -23.76
CA ASP A 432 6.68 -11.01 -23.49
C ASP A 432 7.03 -9.88 -22.50
N VAL A 433 8.33 -9.69 -22.26
CA VAL A 433 8.87 -8.56 -21.51
C VAL A 433 9.80 -7.77 -22.43
N LEU A 434 9.41 -6.54 -22.72
CA LEU A 434 10.24 -5.58 -23.45
C LEU A 434 11.16 -4.88 -22.46
N VAL A 435 12.45 -4.81 -22.76
CA VAL A 435 13.47 -4.25 -21.86
C VAL A 435 14.16 -3.06 -22.52
N TYR A 436 14.11 -1.89 -21.86
CA TYR A 436 14.78 -0.67 -22.32
C TYR A 436 15.70 -0.16 -21.22
N SER A 437 16.99 0.00 -21.52
CA SER A 437 17.97 0.46 -20.54
C SER A 437 18.72 1.69 -21.03
N THR A 438 19.13 2.57 -20.13
CA THR A 438 20.12 3.59 -20.46
C THR A 438 21.46 2.93 -20.80
N GLU A 439 22.38 3.73 -21.35
CA GLU A 439 23.80 3.42 -21.23
C GLU A 439 24.21 3.37 -19.75
N ILE A 440 25.42 2.83 -19.49
CA ILE A 440 26.00 2.87 -18.15
C ILE A 440 26.11 4.32 -17.70
N LEU A 441 25.56 4.63 -16.53
CA LEU A 441 25.55 5.99 -16.01
C LEU A 441 26.97 6.45 -15.67
N GLU A 442 27.35 7.62 -16.16
CA GLU A 442 28.65 8.24 -15.88
C GLU A 442 28.67 9.01 -14.55
N GLU A 443 27.48 9.36 -14.06
CA GLU A 443 27.22 10.08 -12.81
C GLU A 443 26.00 9.51 -12.08
N ASN A 444 25.83 9.88 -10.81
CA ASN A 444 24.66 9.46 -10.03
C ASN A 444 23.42 10.21 -10.52
N ILE A 445 22.31 9.51 -10.69
CA ILE A 445 21.01 10.09 -11.01
C ILE A 445 20.03 9.76 -9.89
N GLU A 446 19.60 10.77 -9.13
CA GLU A 446 18.56 10.59 -8.13
C GLU A 446 17.17 10.76 -8.71
N VAL A 447 16.33 9.75 -8.50
CA VAL A 447 14.91 9.73 -8.85
C VAL A 447 14.10 9.67 -7.56
N THR A 448 13.52 10.81 -7.16
CA THR A 448 12.75 10.93 -5.91
C THR A 448 11.45 11.68 -6.14
N GLY A 449 10.33 10.97 -6.07
CA GLY A 449 9.00 11.55 -6.26
C GLY A 449 8.04 10.62 -7.01
N PRO A 450 6.88 11.15 -7.44
CA PRO A 450 5.92 10.43 -8.27
C PRO A 450 6.45 10.13 -9.68
N ILE A 451 6.21 8.92 -10.17
CA ILE A 451 6.64 8.39 -11.46
C ILE A 451 5.42 8.02 -12.30
N LYS A 452 5.43 8.43 -13.57
CA LYS A 452 4.39 8.09 -14.54
C LYS A 452 5.03 7.64 -15.83
N ALA A 453 4.47 6.63 -16.49
CA ALA A 453 4.81 6.27 -17.86
C ALA A 453 3.66 6.63 -18.79
N THR A 454 3.98 7.15 -19.97
CA THR A 454 3.06 7.29 -21.09
C THR A 454 3.52 6.32 -22.17
N ILE A 455 2.68 5.33 -22.47
CA ILE A 455 2.94 4.41 -23.58
C ILE A 455 1.86 4.56 -24.65
N TYR A 456 2.27 4.48 -25.91
CA TYR A 456 1.38 4.38 -27.05
C TYR A 456 1.38 2.93 -27.51
N ALA A 457 0.22 2.29 -27.45
CA ALA A 457 0.11 0.86 -27.72
C ALA A 457 -1.15 0.52 -28.49
N ALA A 458 -1.11 -0.61 -29.20
CA ALA A 458 -2.26 -1.24 -29.83
C ALA A 458 -2.29 -2.72 -29.47
N SER A 459 -3.51 -3.27 -29.43
CA SER A 459 -3.77 -4.69 -29.19
C SER A 459 -4.77 -5.20 -30.22
N ASP A 460 -4.70 -6.47 -30.61
CA ASP A 460 -5.67 -7.08 -31.53
C ASP A 460 -6.95 -7.59 -30.83
N VAL A 461 -7.04 -7.44 -29.50
CA VAL A 461 -8.20 -7.78 -28.68
C VAL A 461 -8.95 -6.55 -28.19
N LYS A 462 -10.11 -6.75 -27.55
CA LYS A 462 -11.02 -5.67 -27.10
C LYS A 462 -10.68 -5.08 -25.74
N ASP A 463 -9.86 -5.76 -24.96
CA ASP A 463 -9.35 -5.30 -23.68
C ASP A 463 -8.07 -6.07 -23.35
N THR A 464 -7.17 -5.46 -22.59
CA THR A 464 -5.93 -6.08 -22.11
C THR A 464 -5.33 -5.20 -21.01
N ASP A 465 -4.20 -5.59 -20.43
CA ASP A 465 -3.46 -4.77 -19.48
C ASP A 465 -2.10 -4.36 -20.06
N PHE A 466 -1.56 -3.26 -19.56
CA PHE A 466 -0.17 -2.87 -19.80
C PHE A 466 0.51 -2.56 -18.46
N THR A 467 1.70 -3.11 -18.25
CA THR A 467 2.52 -2.92 -17.05
C THR A 467 3.80 -2.19 -17.41
N VAL A 468 4.28 -1.35 -16.49
CA VAL A 468 5.62 -0.74 -16.57
C VAL A 468 6.31 -0.90 -15.24
N LYS A 469 7.57 -1.33 -15.25
CA LYS A 469 8.42 -1.43 -14.06
C LYS A 469 9.69 -0.61 -14.25
N LEU A 470 10.07 0.14 -13.23
CA LEU A 470 11.37 0.83 -13.12
C LEU A 470 12.34 -0.08 -12.36
N VAL A 471 13.55 -0.23 -12.88
CA VAL A 471 14.57 -1.17 -12.40
C VAL A 471 15.93 -0.49 -12.34
N ASP A 472 16.67 -0.74 -11.25
CA ASP A 472 18.05 -0.33 -11.04
C ASP A 472 18.98 -1.51 -11.34
N VAL A 473 19.78 -1.40 -12.40
CA VAL A 473 20.68 -2.46 -12.86
C VAL A 473 22.08 -2.18 -12.36
N TYR A 474 22.58 -3.07 -11.50
CA TYR A 474 23.88 -2.98 -10.88
C TYR A 474 25.00 -3.38 -11.85
N PRO A 475 26.26 -2.98 -11.59
CA PRO A 475 27.40 -3.33 -12.44
C PRO A 475 27.65 -4.84 -12.58
N ASP A 476 27.22 -5.64 -11.59
CA ASP A 476 27.31 -7.11 -11.60
C ASP A 476 26.13 -7.79 -12.34
N GLY A 477 25.20 -6.99 -12.86
CA GLY A 477 24.01 -7.43 -13.57
C GLY A 477 22.81 -7.75 -12.68
N TYR A 478 22.88 -7.59 -11.35
CA TYR A 478 21.68 -7.66 -10.50
C TYR A 478 20.68 -6.58 -10.90
N ALA A 479 19.43 -6.94 -11.18
CA ALA A 479 18.40 -6.03 -11.68
C ALA A 479 17.32 -5.83 -10.60
N MET A 480 17.47 -4.81 -9.77
CA MET A 480 16.57 -4.56 -8.64
C MET A 480 15.33 -3.79 -9.07
N ASN A 481 14.14 -4.32 -8.85
CA ASN A 481 12.92 -3.52 -9.06
C ASN A 481 12.83 -2.34 -8.07
N VAL A 482 12.38 -1.19 -8.56
CA VAL A 482 12.29 0.07 -7.79
C VAL A 482 10.84 0.53 -7.65
N ALA A 483 10.09 0.58 -8.74
CA ALA A 483 8.69 1.03 -8.77
C ALA A 483 7.95 0.33 -9.92
N GLN A 484 6.62 0.23 -9.84
CA GLN A 484 5.84 -0.44 -10.88
C GLN A 484 4.40 0.02 -10.91
N GLY A 485 3.79 -0.10 -12.08
CA GLY A 485 2.41 0.26 -12.34
C GLY A 485 1.75 -0.67 -13.35
N ILE A 486 0.42 -0.61 -13.38
CA ILE A 486 -0.43 -1.33 -14.34
C ILE A 486 -1.54 -0.38 -14.81
N GLN A 487 -2.00 -0.55 -16.04
CA GLN A 487 -3.20 0.09 -16.56
C GLN A 487 -4.00 -0.95 -17.35
N ARG A 488 -5.23 -1.19 -16.91
CA ARG A 488 -6.21 -1.97 -17.65
C ARG A 488 -6.86 -1.13 -18.73
N ALA A 489 -6.88 -1.61 -19.96
CA ALA A 489 -7.18 -0.81 -21.14
C ALA A 489 -8.61 -0.24 -21.14
N ARG A 490 -9.60 -0.98 -20.62
CA ARG A 490 -10.98 -0.47 -20.50
C ARG A 490 -11.10 0.75 -19.59
N TYR A 491 -10.16 0.97 -18.67
CA TYR A 491 -10.15 2.08 -17.71
C TYR A 491 -9.19 3.21 -18.10
N ARG A 492 -8.63 3.21 -19.32
CA ARG A 492 -7.62 4.18 -19.77
C ARG A 492 -8.10 5.65 -19.77
N GLU A 493 -9.41 5.87 -19.87
CA GLU A 493 -10.03 7.20 -20.00
C GLU A 493 -10.90 7.55 -18.78
N SER A 494 -11.45 6.56 -18.08
CA SER A 494 -12.33 6.76 -16.93
C SER A 494 -12.34 5.55 -16.02
N TRP A 495 -12.25 5.79 -14.71
CA TRP A 495 -12.44 4.77 -13.68
C TRP A 495 -13.91 4.39 -13.47
N GLU A 496 -14.84 5.29 -13.82
CA GLU A 496 -16.28 5.10 -13.60
C GLU A 496 -16.96 4.48 -14.83
N ASN A 497 -16.61 4.97 -16.02
CA ASN A 497 -17.25 4.62 -17.29
C ASN A 497 -16.25 3.91 -18.19
N PRO A 498 -16.00 2.60 -18.01
CA PRO A 498 -15.04 1.87 -18.83
C PRO A 498 -15.48 1.81 -20.29
N SER A 499 -14.52 1.88 -21.20
CA SER A 499 -14.75 1.76 -22.65
C SER A 499 -13.78 0.74 -23.25
N LEU A 500 -14.26 -0.24 -24.01
CA LEU A 500 -13.40 -1.21 -24.69
C LEU A 500 -12.50 -0.51 -25.73
N ILE A 501 -11.38 -1.16 -26.07
CA ILE A 501 -10.51 -0.72 -27.17
C ILE A 501 -10.95 -1.35 -28.50
N GLU A 502 -10.71 -0.63 -29.59
CA GLU A 502 -10.85 -1.16 -30.94
C GLU A 502 -9.57 -1.93 -31.31
N PRO A 503 -9.67 -3.18 -31.78
CA PRO A 503 -8.52 -3.94 -32.25
C PRO A 503 -7.65 -3.18 -33.25
N ASN A 504 -6.33 -3.20 -33.02
CA ASN A 504 -5.28 -2.57 -33.81
C ASN A 504 -5.30 -1.02 -33.84
N LYS A 505 -6.17 -0.37 -33.08
CA LYS A 505 -6.14 1.08 -32.91
C LYS A 505 -5.10 1.46 -31.86
N ILE A 506 -4.34 2.51 -32.15
CA ILE A 506 -3.32 3.04 -31.25
C ILE A 506 -4.01 3.90 -30.19
N TYR A 507 -3.77 3.58 -28.93
CA TYR A 507 -4.23 4.35 -27.77
C TYR A 507 -3.04 4.84 -26.96
N LYS A 508 -3.26 5.94 -26.23
CA LYS A 508 -2.34 6.43 -25.20
C LYS A 508 -2.76 5.84 -23.86
N TYR A 509 -1.82 5.23 -23.15
CA TYR A 509 -1.99 4.74 -21.79
C TYR A 509 -1.07 5.48 -20.85
N ASP A 510 -1.66 6.04 -19.81
CA ASP A 510 -0.99 6.79 -18.76
C ASP A 510 -0.92 5.90 -17.52
N ILE A 511 0.24 5.30 -17.27
CA ILE A 511 0.46 4.30 -16.23
C ILE A 511 1.12 4.98 -15.03
N ASP A 512 0.44 4.96 -13.89
CA ASP A 512 0.96 5.46 -12.62
C ASP A 512 1.83 4.38 -11.95
N LEU A 513 3.11 4.66 -11.75
CA LEU A 513 4.06 3.77 -11.05
C LEU A 513 4.20 4.13 -9.57
N TRP A 514 3.32 5.01 -9.09
CA TRP A 514 3.36 5.62 -7.76
C TRP A 514 4.61 6.45 -7.56
N SER A 515 5.35 6.20 -6.48
CA SER A 515 6.47 7.03 -6.06
C SER A 515 7.64 6.18 -5.59
N THR A 516 8.84 6.73 -5.67
CA THR A 516 10.05 6.12 -5.09
C THR A 516 11.03 7.19 -4.62
N SER A 517 12.13 6.72 -4.03
CA SER A 517 13.33 7.50 -3.73
C SER A 517 14.54 6.59 -3.91
N ASN A 518 15.15 6.63 -5.10
CA ASN A 518 16.32 5.82 -5.45
C ASN A 518 17.36 6.67 -6.18
N CYS A 519 18.61 6.56 -5.75
CA CYS A 519 19.75 7.11 -6.47
C CYS A 519 20.43 5.99 -7.28
N PHE A 520 20.22 6.04 -8.60
CA PHE A 520 20.91 5.18 -9.55
C PHE A 520 22.36 5.62 -9.61
N GLN A 521 23.27 4.80 -9.08
CA GLN A 521 24.66 5.21 -8.93
C GLN A 521 25.40 5.19 -10.27
N LYS A 522 26.51 5.94 -10.34
CA LYS A 522 27.50 5.80 -11.40
C LYS A 522 27.86 4.32 -11.58
N GLY A 523 27.88 3.85 -12.83
CA GLY A 523 28.12 2.45 -13.18
C GLY A 523 26.84 1.60 -13.26
N HIS A 524 25.70 2.09 -12.75
CA HIS A 524 24.41 1.42 -12.91
C HIS A 524 23.76 1.77 -14.25
N LYS A 525 22.59 1.17 -14.52
CA LYS A 525 21.67 1.62 -15.58
C LYS A 525 20.28 1.86 -15.01
N ILE A 526 19.60 2.86 -15.55
CA ILE A 526 18.14 2.98 -15.37
C ILE A 526 17.51 2.09 -16.43
N ARG A 527 16.65 1.17 -16.00
CA ARG A 527 15.92 0.27 -16.89
C ARG A 527 14.43 0.41 -16.67
N ILE A 528 13.67 0.27 -17.76
CA ILE A 528 12.25 -0.04 -17.67
C ILE A 528 11.90 -1.35 -18.37
N GLU A 529 10.89 -2.01 -17.84
CA GLU A 529 10.25 -3.18 -18.43
C GLU A 529 8.82 -2.81 -18.86
N ILE A 530 8.37 -3.29 -20.02
CA ILE A 530 6.97 -3.20 -20.46
C ILE A 530 6.43 -4.60 -20.72
N SER A 531 5.25 -4.91 -20.19
CA SER A 531 4.53 -6.17 -20.47
C SER A 531 3.01 -5.96 -20.37
N SER A 532 2.24 -7.05 -20.33
CA SER A 532 0.78 -7.05 -20.17
C SER A 532 0.29 -7.86 -18.97
N SER A 533 1.20 -8.25 -18.07
CA SER A 533 0.82 -8.92 -16.82
C SER A 533 1.87 -8.70 -15.73
N ASN A 534 1.43 -8.89 -14.47
CA ASN A 534 2.26 -8.96 -13.28
C ASN A 534 1.46 -9.76 -12.23
N PHE A 535 1.46 -11.08 -12.41
CA PHE A 535 0.57 -12.02 -11.72
C PHE A 535 1.34 -12.82 -10.64
N PRO A 536 0.80 -13.05 -9.43
CA PRO A 536 -0.58 -12.80 -9.02
C PRO A 536 -0.79 -11.48 -8.29
N GLN A 537 0.16 -10.53 -8.28
CA GLN A 537 -0.12 -9.21 -7.66
C GLN A 537 -1.43 -8.64 -8.18
N PHE A 538 -1.56 -8.61 -9.50
CA PHE A 538 -2.81 -8.29 -10.18
C PHE A 538 -3.45 -9.56 -10.74
N ASP A 539 -4.77 -9.53 -10.89
CA ASP A 539 -5.46 -10.52 -11.70
C ASP A 539 -4.99 -10.43 -13.16
N ARG A 540 -5.00 -11.57 -13.86
CA ARG A 540 -4.67 -11.62 -15.29
C ARG A 540 -5.88 -11.17 -16.11
N ASN A 541 -5.68 -10.21 -17.01
CA ASN A 541 -6.73 -9.86 -17.97
C ASN A 541 -6.95 -11.03 -18.95
N PRO A 542 -8.18 -11.53 -19.13
CA PRO A 542 -8.48 -12.63 -20.05
C PRO A 542 -8.48 -12.22 -21.53
N ASN A 543 -8.33 -10.94 -21.84
CA ASN A 543 -8.31 -10.39 -23.21
C ASN A 543 -9.63 -10.53 -23.99
N THR A 544 -10.77 -10.78 -23.31
CA THR A 544 -12.07 -10.97 -23.97
C THR A 544 -12.88 -9.68 -24.10
N GLY A 545 -12.71 -8.75 -23.16
CA GLY A 545 -13.59 -7.59 -23.00
C GLY A 545 -14.93 -7.93 -22.33
N ASN A 546 -15.11 -9.16 -21.86
CA ASN A 546 -16.31 -9.60 -21.14
C ASN A 546 -16.40 -8.98 -19.74
N ILE A 547 -17.51 -9.28 -19.05
CA ILE A 547 -17.77 -8.82 -17.69
C ILE A 547 -16.64 -9.30 -16.77
N PHE A 548 -16.04 -8.37 -16.03
CA PHE A 548 -14.93 -8.65 -15.14
C PHE A 548 -15.29 -9.73 -14.11
N GLY A 549 -14.37 -10.67 -13.89
CA GLY A 549 -14.46 -11.69 -12.84
C GLY A 549 -15.55 -12.75 -13.00
N MET A 550 -16.31 -12.72 -14.10
CA MET A 550 -17.40 -13.67 -14.39
C MET A 550 -17.05 -14.69 -15.47
N ASP A 551 -16.00 -14.43 -16.24
CA ASP A 551 -15.59 -15.25 -17.37
C ASP A 551 -14.44 -16.20 -17.00
N SER A 552 -14.34 -17.30 -17.74
CA SER A 552 -13.22 -18.26 -17.71
C SER A 552 -12.57 -18.45 -19.08
N GLU A 553 -13.14 -17.86 -20.14
CA GLU A 553 -12.53 -17.79 -21.46
C GLU A 553 -11.32 -16.84 -21.43
N MET A 554 -10.30 -17.20 -22.20
CA MET A 554 -9.08 -16.41 -22.36
C MET A 554 -8.69 -16.36 -23.82
N ASN A 555 -8.26 -15.19 -24.29
CA ASN A 555 -7.68 -15.00 -25.61
C ASN A 555 -6.20 -14.65 -25.49
N ILE A 556 -5.42 -15.09 -26.46
CA ILE A 556 -4.06 -14.57 -26.66
C ILE A 556 -4.17 -13.19 -27.31
N ALA A 557 -3.37 -12.24 -26.83
CA ALA A 557 -3.31 -10.88 -27.36
C ALA A 557 -1.95 -10.58 -28.01
N ASN A 558 -1.97 -10.05 -29.23
CA ASN A 558 -0.80 -9.51 -29.91
C ASN A 558 -0.66 -8.03 -29.60
N GLN A 559 0.36 -7.68 -28.83
CA GLN A 559 0.62 -6.32 -28.36
C GLN A 559 1.65 -5.64 -29.26
N THR A 560 1.45 -4.36 -29.52
CA THR A 560 2.39 -3.51 -30.26
C THR A 560 2.65 -2.23 -29.48
N ILE A 561 3.92 -1.92 -29.20
CA ILE A 561 4.35 -0.68 -28.54
C ILE A 561 4.98 0.26 -29.58
N TYR A 562 4.50 1.50 -29.59
CA TYR A 562 4.94 2.55 -30.51
C TYR A 562 5.87 3.51 -29.79
N HIS A 563 6.94 3.91 -30.49
CA HIS A 563 7.94 4.84 -29.98
C HIS A 563 8.59 5.59 -31.15
N ASP A 564 7.77 6.18 -32.01
CA ASP A 564 8.22 7.01 -33.13
C ASP A 564 7.94 8.50 -32.86
N GLU A 565 8.33 9.35 -33.82
CA GLU A 565 8.15 10.81 -33.78
C GLU A 565 6.71 11.27 -33.44
N LYS A 566 5.69 10.47 -33.82
CA LYS A 566 4.28 10.78 -33.60
C LYS A 566 3.77 10.18 -32.28
N PHE A 567 4.32 9.05 -31.88
CA PHE A 567 3.92 8.29 -30.70
C PHE A 567 5.10 8.06 -29.75
N PRO A 568 5.67 9.13 -29.15
CA PRO A 568 6.87 9.02 -28.33
C PRO A 568 6.50 8.47 -26.96
N SER A 569 6.61 7.15 -26.77
CA SER A 569 6.45 6.51 -25.45
C SER A 569 7.62 6.86 -24.53
N PHE A 570 7.35 7.15 -23.25
CA PHE A 570 8.36 7.53 -22.26
C PHE A 570 7.96 7.19 -20.83
N ILE A 571 8.95 7.13 -19.95
CA ILE A 571 8.78 7.23 -18.50
C ILE A 571 9.20 8.63 -18.04
N LEU A 572 8.40 9.26 -17.18
CA LEU A 572 8.66 10.58 -16.60
C LEU A 572 9.30 10.39 -15.22
N LEU A 573 10.59 10.70 -15.12
CA LEU A 573 11.35 10.52 -13.89
C LEU A 573 11.50 11.84 -13.11
N PRO A 574 11.17 11.88 -11.81
CA PRO A 574 11.37 13.04 -10.94
C PRO A 574 12.85 13.15 -10.52
N ILE A 575 13.67 13.78 -11.38
CA ILE A 575 15.11 13.94 -11.12
C ILE A 575 15.34 15.01 -10.06
N ILE A 576 16.23 14.72 -9.10
CA ILE A 576 16.72 15.68 -8.11
C ILE A 576 18.17 16.06 -8.46
N ASP A 577 18.44 17.37 -8.48
CA ASP A 577 19.78 17.94 -8.68
C ASP A 577 20.68 17.83 -7.43
#